data_AF-A0A6L5FTR7-F1
#
_entry.id   AF-A0A6L5FTR7-F1
#
_cell.length_a   1.000
_cell.length_b   1.000
_cell.length_c   1.000
_cell.angle_alpha   90.00
_cell.angle_beta   90.00
_cell.angle_gamma   90.00
#
_symmetry.space_group_name_H-M   'P 1'
#
loop_
_entity.id
_entity.type
_entity.pdbx_description
1 polymer ?
#
loop_
_entity_poly.entity_id
_entity_poly.type
_entity_poly.pdbx_seq_one_letter_code
_entity_poly.pdbx_strand_id
1 'polypeptide(L)'
;MSKLGGLIGAVVGIGSGIALIVLLPGIGGWIILGVLLVATVVGYVVANKYVSSAASPCECPEGDFTRYLLVGLNAGLNGVLAGKIYALIFGTAAGVVLATALAALSMLAIFGSISTNDIYQAFLGWANWLLPTSWLIVLLGFLFWIVSGLGHLFGYVIGRSNYFRIQMMRADWKTGTFFTRGGLIANLNPIDTAFNMGTFAFVDAKPHLPPEESPEWHLEHEAGHTLNLGAFGSIFHLIGAIDENVTGGGHEAFSERLAESNDPATTLADIIIPMWAPGPSSTRQPI
;
A
#
# COMPACT_ATOMS: atom_id res chain seq x y z
N MET A 1 6.53 19.37 18.68
CA MET A 1 6.17 18.14 19.44
C MET A 1 5.69 17.01 18.51
N SER A 2 6.09 16.97 17.23
CA SER A 2 5.52 16.07 16.20
C SER A 2 6.07 14.63 16.20
N LYS A 3 7.36 14.41 16.53
CA LYS A 3 7.96 13.04 16.47
C LYS A 3 7.63 12.13 17.66
N LEU A 4 7.48 12.68 18.87
CA LEU A 4 7.20 11.88 20.07
C LEU A 4 5.77 11.32 20.05
N GLY A 5 4.78 12.13 19.64
CA GLY A 5 3.40 11.70 19.49
C GLY A 5 3.28 10.56 18.48
N GLY A 6 3.87 10.70 17.29
CA GLY A 6 3.95 9.63 16.30
C GLY A 6 4.55 8.34 16.89
N LEU A 7 5.71 8.41 17.56
CA LEU A 7 6.34 7.23 18.16
C LEU A 7 5.46 6.55 19.21
N ILE A 8 4.75 7.32 20.03
CA ILE A 8 3.76 6.78 20.98
C ILE A 8 2.65 6.06 20.22
N GLY A 9 2.12 6.67 19.15
CA GLY A 9 1.12 6.06 18.27
C GLY A 9 1.60 4.70 17.75
N ALA A 10 2.83 4.63 17.24
CA ALA A 10 3.40 3.39 16.72
C ALA A 10 3.53 2.29 17.79
N VAL A 11 4.01 2.62 18.99
CA VAL A 11 4.12 1.68 20.11
C VAL A 11 2.75 1.18 20.56
N VAL A 12 1.77 2.08 20.68
CA VAL A 12 0.37 1.73 21.00
C VAL A 12 -0.21 0.83 19.91
N GLY A 13 0.07 1.12 18.64
CA GLY A 13 -0.34 0.31 17.49
C GLY A 13 0.20 -1.11 17.58
N ILE A 14 1.51 -1.27 17.80
CA ILE A 14 2.15 -2.59 17.96
C ILE A 14 1.50 -3.37 19.10
N GLY A 15 1.40 -2.73 20.28
CA GLY A 15 0.77 -3.35 21.45
C GLY A 15 -0.66 -3.79 21.18
N SER A 16 -1.43 -2.98 20.45
CA SER A 16 -2.81 -3.29 20.05
C SER A 16 -2.87 -4.46 19.06
N GLY A 17 -2.04 -4.46 18.02
CA GLY A 17 -1.97 -5.55 17.04
C GLY A 17 -1.59 -6.89 17.67
N ILE A 18 -0.63 -6.88 18.61
CA ILE A 18 -0.26 -8.06 19.37
C ILE A 18 -1.40 -8.52 20.28
N ALA A 19 -1.97 -7.60 21.07
CA ALA A 19 -3.04 -7.88 22.02
C ALA A 19 -4.24 -8.53 21.32
N LEU A 20 -4.63 -8.03 20.15
CA LEU A 20 -5.77 -8.54 19.39
C LEU A 20 -5.61 -10.01 18.99
N ILE A 21 -4.40 -10.46 18.66
CA ILE A 21 -4.15 -11.85 18.24
C ILE A 21 -3.80 -12.79 19.41
N VAL A 22 -3.15 -12.26 20.45
CA VAL A 22 -2.64 -13.05 21.59
C VAL A 22 -3.65 -13.17 22.74
N LEU A 23 -4.44 -12.12 23.01
CA LEU A 23 -5.34 -12.07 24.18
C LEU A 23 -6.78 -12.47 23.87
N LEU A 24 -7.13 -12.64 22.59
CA LEU A 24 -8.46 -13.08 22.16
C LEU A 24 -8.58 -14.55 21.66
N PRO A 25 -7.68 -15.51 21.98
CA PRO A 25 -7.89 -16.91 21.62
C PRO A 25 -9.03 -17.47 22.47
N GLY A 26 -10.23 -17.49 21.89
CA GLY A 26 -11.46 -17.99 22.53
C GLY A 26 -12.73 -17.25 22.13
N ILE A 27 -12.60 -16.04 21.55
CA ILE A 27 -13.75 -15.17 21.22
C ILE A 27 -14.21 -15.36 19.74
N GLY A 28 -13.66 -16.34 19.03
CA GLY A 28 -13.91 -16.57 17.61
C GLY A 28 -13.15 -15.57 16.73
N GLY A 29 -12.43 -16.07 15.72
CA GLY A 29 -11.58 -15.23 14.86
C GLY A 29 -12.31 -14.06 14.20
N TRP A 30 -13.61 -14.19 13.98
CA TRP A 30 -14.46 -13.14 13.39
C TRP A 30 -14.62 -11.90 14.28
N ILE A 31 -14.63 -12.05 15.61
CA ILE A 31 -14.73 -10.89 16.50
C ILE A 31 -13.42 -10.09 16.48
N ILE A 32 -12.28 -10.78 16.42
CA ILE A 32 -10.97 -10.15 16.28
C ILE A 32 -10.88 -9.37 14.96
N LEU A 33 -11.31 -9.99 13.86
CA LEU A 33 -11.36 -9.33 12.55
C LEU A 33 -12.31 -8.13 12.55
N GLY A 34 -13.46 -8.22 13.22
CA GLY A 34 -14.39 -7.11 13.37
C GLY A 34 -13.79 -5.94 14.15
N VAL A 35 -13.13 -6.21 15.28
CA VAL A 35 -12.44 -5.18 16.08
C VAL A 35 -11.31 -4.54 15.28
N LEU A 36 -10.53 -5.34 14.54
CA LEU A 36 -9.47 -4.86 13.67
C LEU A 36 -10.00 -3.93 12.57
N LEU A 37 -11.07 -4.35 11.90
CA LEU A 37 -11.71 -3.55 10.88
C LEU A 37 -12.18 -2.21 11.47
N VAL A 38 -12.87 -2.22 12.60
CA VAL A 38 -13.36 -1.00 13.26
C VAL A 38 -12.20 -0.09 13.68
N ALA A 39 -11.15 -0.64 14.30
CA ALA A 39 -9.99 0.14 14.73
C ALA A 39 -9.27 0.81 13.54
N THR A 40 -9.06 0.06 12.45
CA THR A 40 -8.45 0.59 11.23
C THR A 40 -9.35 1.64 10.56
N VAL A 41 -10.66 1.42 10.49
CA VAL A 41 -11.62 2.41 9.95
C VAL A 41 -11.59 3.69 10.76
N VAL A 42 -11.67 3.60 12.10
CA VAL A 42 -11.64 4.79 12.96
C VAL A 42 -10.31 5.53 12.80
N GLY A 43 -9.18 4.81 12.81
CA GLY A 43 -7.87 5.41 12.55
C GLY A 43 -7.80 6.08 11.19
N TYR A 44 -8.27 5.41 10.13
CA TYR A 44 -8.31 5.97 8.78
C TYR A 44 -9.13 7.26 8.73
N VAL A 45 -10.36 7.25 9.26
CA VAL A 45 -11.26 8.43 9.26
C VAL A 45 -10.64 9.60 10.03
N VAL A 46 -10.04 9.32 11.18
CA VAL A 46 -9.35 10.35 11.98
C VAL A 46 -8.17 10.94 11.19
N ALA A 47 -7.34 10.09 10.56
CA ALA A 47 -6.22 10.56 9.73
C ALA A 47 -6.71 11.36 8.52
N ASN A 48 -7.71 10.87 7.80
CA ASN A 48 -8.28 11.52 6.62
C ASN A 48 -8.84 12.91 6.94
N LYS A 49 -9.47 13.09 8.10
CA LYS A 49 -9.98 14.40 8.54
C LYS A 49 -8.87 15.46 8.64
N TYR A 50 -7.69 15.08 9.13
CA TYR A 50 -6.57 16.04 9.23
C TYR A 50 -5.98 16.35 7.86
N VAL A 51 -5.87 15.31 7.03
CA VAL A 51 -5.24 15.37 5.70
C VAL A 51 -6.10 16.15 4.70
N SER A 52 -7.40 15.88 4.62
CA SER A 52 -8.35 16.60 3.75
C SER A 52 -8.52 18.08 4.10
N SER A 53 -8.21 18.46 5.35
CA SER A 53 -8.25 19.86 5.79
C SER A 53 -6.95 20.64 5.59
N ALA A 54 -5.88 19.96 5.16
CA ALA A 54 -4.56 20.56 5.02
C ALA A 54 -4.41 21.28 3.67
N ALA A 55 -4.14 22.58 3.71
CA ALA A 55 -3.87 23.40 2.53
C ALA A 55 -2.39 23.42 2.10
N SER A 56 -1.52 22.74 2.85
CA SER A 56 -0.07 22.68 2.64
C SER A 56 0.50 21.41 3.28
N PRO A 57 1.74 20.99 2.96
CA PRO A 57 2.42 19.89 3.65
C PRO A 57 2.33 20.09 5.15
N CYS A 58 1.65 19.17 5.84
CA CYS A 58 1.25 19.40 7.22
C CYS A 58 2.09 18.56 8.17
N GLU A 59 2.84 19.22 9.07
CA GLU A 59 3.35 18.58 10.29
C GLU A 59 2.21 18.56 11.32
N CYS A 60 1.19 17.74 11.07
CA CYS A 60 0.02 17.62 11.94
C CYS A 60 0.27 16.56 13.03
N PRO A 61 0.49 16.94 14.31
CA PRO A 61 0.84 15.97 15.36
C PRO A 61 -0.19 14.84 15.54
N GLU A 62 -1.48 15.16 15.41
CA GLU A 62 -2.59 14.22 15.51
C GLU A 62 -2.70 13.31 14.28
N GLY A 63 -2.41 13.85 13.09
CA GLY A 63 -2.32 13.07 11.84
C GLY A 63 -1.13 12.10 11.88
N ASP A 64 0.03 12.56 12.36
CA ASP A 64 1.22 11.73 12.56
C ASP A 64 0.99 10.63 13.59
N PHE A 65 0.36 10.95 14.73
CA PHE A 65 -0.03 9.94 15.72
C PHE A 65 -0.86 8.83 15.07
N THR A 66 -1.89 9.20 14.32
CA THR A 66 -2.86 8.25 13.77
C THR A 66 -2.26 7.42 12.64
N ARG A 67 -1.48 8.05 11.75
CA ARG A 67 -0.69 7.36 10.72
C ARG A 67 0.24 6.33 11.35
N TYR A 68 0.98 6.72 12.40
CA TYR A 68 1.96 5.85 13.02
C TYR A 68 1.30 4.74 13.83
N LEU A 69 0.14 5.01 14.44
CA LEU A 69 -0.73 4.00 15.06
C LEU A 69 -1.13 2.92 14.05
N LEU A 70 -1.55 3.29 12.84
CA LEU A 70 -1.95 2.34 11.80
C LEU A 70 -0.76 1.51 11.30
N VAL A 71 0.42 2.12 11.09
CA VAL A 71 1.65 1.39 10.76
C VAL A 71 2.02 0.41 11.88
N GLY A 72 2.00 0.87 13.13
CA GLY A 72 2.28 0.05 14.30
C GLY A 72 1.31 -1.12 14.45
N LEU A 73 0.02 -0.89 14.21
CA LEU A 73 -1.02 -1.92 14.20
C LEU A 73 -0.71 -3.01 13.19
N ASN A 74 -0.39 -2.62 11.94
CA ASN A 74 -0.02 -3.56 10.89
C ASN A 74 1.28 -4.32 11.22
N ALA A 75 2.29 -3.64 11.75
CA ALA A 75 3.54 -4.26 12.19
C ALA A 75 3.31 -5.31 13.30
N GLY A 76 2.50 -4.98 14.31
CA GLY A 76 2.13 -5.91 15.38
C GLY A 76 1.38 -7.14 14.87
N LEU A 77 0.43 -6.94 13.93
CA LEU A 77 -0.30 -8.04 13.29
C LEU A 77 0.62 -8.93 12.47
N ASN A 78 1.48 -8.37 11.62
CA ASN A 78 2.46 -9.13 10.86
C ASN A 78 3.40 -9.90 11.80
N GLY A 79 3.88 -9.29 12.89
CA GLY A 79 4.72 -9.98 13.87
C GLY A 79 4.06 -11.23 14.48
N VAL A 80 2.79 -11.15 14.90
CA VAL A 80 2.12 -12.33 15.48
C VAL A 80 1.74 -13.35 14.40
N LEU A 81 1.16 -12.91 13.29
CA LEU A 81 0.70 -13.81 12.22
C LEU A 81 1.89 -14.52 11.56
N ALA A 82 2.92 -13.79 11.16
CA ALA A 82 4.13 -14.36 10.58
C ALA A 82 4.82 -15.29 11.58
N GLY A 83 4.84 -14.94 12.88
CA GLY A 83 5.42 -15.78 13.93
C GLY A 83 4.73 -17.14 13.99
N LYS A 84 3.40 -17.16 13.97
CA LYS A 84 2.62 -18.41 13.98
C LYS A 84 2.81 -19.22 12.68
N ILE A 85 2.69 -18.56 11.53
CA ILE A 85 2.73 -19.24 10.23
C ILE A 85 4.14 -19.76 9.92
N TYR A 86 5.17 -18.94 10.09
CA TYR A 86 6.53 -19.36 9.78
C TYR A 86 7.15 -20.27 10.84
N ALA A 87 6.68 -20.22 12.10
CA ALA A 87 7.05 -21.23 13.08
C ALA A 87 6.52 -22.62 12.69
N LEU A 88 5.32 -22.69 12.09
CA LEU A 88 4.75 -23.95 11.59
C LEU A 88 5.55 -24.52 10.41
N ILE A 89 6.05 -23.66 9.51
CA ILE A 89 6.74 -24.07 8.28
C ILE A 89 8.23 -24.36 8.53
N PHE A 90 8.91 -23.48 9.26
CA PHE A 90 10.37 -23.48 9.39
C PHE A 90 10.85 -23.79 10.83
N GLY A 91 9.93 -24.02 11.76
CA GLY A 91 10.23 -24.20 13.18
C GLY A 91 10.27 -22.89 13.96
N THR A 92 10.06 -22.96 15.28
CA THR A 92 9.84 -21.80 16.16
C THR A 92 10.96 -20.76 16.07
N ALA A 93 12.23 -21.17 16.11
CA ALA A 93 13.35 -20.23 16.09
C ALA A 93 13.39 -19.40 14.80
N ALA A 94 13.31 -20.06 13.63
CA ALA A 94 13.28 -19.37 12.34
C ALA A 94 12.01 -18.53 12.15
N GLY A 95 10.87 -19.04 12.61
CA GLY A 95 9.59 -18.32 12.56
C GLY A 95 9.63 -17.00 13.33
N VAL A 96 10.20 -16.99 14.55
CA VAL A 96 10.34 -15.78 15.36
C VAL A 96 11.28 -14.76 14.69
N VAL A 97 12.39 -15.22 14.10
CA VAL A 97 13.33 -14.33 13.39
C VAL A 97 12.65 -13.66 12.20
N LEU A 98 11.98 -14.43 11.35
CA LEU A 98 11.28 -13.89 10.17
C LEU A 98 10.16 -12.93 10.57
N ALA A 99 9.37 -13.30 11.57
CA ALA A 99 8.29 -12.47 12.07
C ALA A 99 8.78 -11.12 12.63
N THR A 100 9.87 -11.15 13.39
CA THR A 100 10.48 -9.94 13.94
C THR A 100 11.02 -9.05 12.81
N ALA A 101 11.69 -9.64 11.81
CA ALA A 101 12.21 -8.91 10.67
C ALA A 101 11.09 -8.24 9.85
N LEU A 102 9.99 -8.95 9.59
CA LEU A 102 8.85 -8.42 8.84
C LEU A 102 8.08 -7.35 9.61
N ALA A 103 7.87 -7.54 10.92
CA ALA A 103 7.27 -6.51 11.77
C ALA A 103 8.14 -5.25 11.81
N ALA A 104 9.46 -5.41 11.95
CA ALA A 104 10.40 -4.30 11.91
C ALA A 104 10.36 -3.59 10.55
N LEU A 105 10.34 -4.34 9.45
CA LEU A 105 10.28 -3.77 8.10
C LEU A 105 9.07 -2.86 7.92
N SER A 106 7.85 -3.29 8.29
CA SER A 106 6.66 -2.43 8.26
C SER A 106 6.80 -1.22 9.19
N MET A 107 7.31 -1.43 10.40
CA MET A 107 7.45 -0.37 11.41
C MET A 107 8.43 0.74 10.98
N LEU A 108 9.50 0.40 10.27
CA LEU A 108 10.51 1.37 9.83
C LEU A 108 9.95 2.45 8.90
N ALA A 109 8.75 2.25 8.32
CA ALA A 109 8.09 3.21 7.45
C ALA A 109 7.73 4.53 8.16
N ILE A 110 7.71 4.57 9.50
CA ILE A 110 7.43 5.81 10.24
C ILE A 110 8.61 6.79 10.23
N PHE A 111 9.81 6.34 9.86
CA PHE A 111 11.01 7.17 9.84
C PHE A 111 11.21 7.70 8.42
N GLY A 112 10.95 8.99 8.20
CA GLY A 112 11.09 9.61 6.88
C GLY A 112 12.44 9.32 6.20
N SER A 113 13.55 9.37 6.94
CA SER A 113 14.89 9.06 6.40
C SER A 113 15.06 7.62 5.88
N ILE A 114 14.17 6.72 6.30
CA ILE A 114 14.14 5.31 5.87
C ILE A 114 13.06 5.12 4.81
N SER A 115 11.85 5.63 5.03
CA SER A 115 10.73 5.46 4.10
C SER A 115 10.96 6.10 2.74
N THR A 116 11.80 7.14 2.65
CA THR A 116 12.19 7.78 1.37
C THR A 116 13.42 7.15 0.72
N ASN A 117 13.95 6.05 1.26
CA ASN A 117 15.10 5.35 0.70
C ASN A 117 14.64 4.26 -0.28
N ASP A 118 15.12 4.32 -1.52
CA ASP A 118 14.72 3.38 -2.59
C ASP A 118 15.00 1.91 -2.24
N ILE A 119 16.10 1.62 -1.52
CA ILE A 119 16.44 0.24 -1.12
C ILE A 119 15.42 -0.27 -0.10
N TYR A 120 15.06 0.57 0.87
CA TYR A 120 14.01 0.23 1.84
C TYR A 120 12.65 0.02 1.17
N GLN A 121 12.27 0.90 0.25
CA GLN A 121 11.03 0.76 -0.53
C GLN A 121 11.01 -0.56 -1.31
N ALA A 122 12.14 -0.98 -1.88
CA ALA A 122 12.23 -2.26 -2.57
C ALA A 122 12.00 -3.41 -1.60
N PHE A 123 12.67 -3.42 -0.46
CA PHE A 123 12.45 -4.46 0.55
C PHE A 123 11.00 -4.49 1.04
N LEU A 124 10.41 -3.34 1.35
CA LEU A 124 9.02 -3.24 1.82
C LEU A 124 8.03 -3.74 0.77
N GLY A 125 8.20 -3.29 -0.47
CA GLY A 125 7.36 -3.64 -1.61
C GLY A 125 7.37 -5.14 -1.92
N TRP A 126 8.57 -5.74 -2.05
CA TRP A 126 8.71 -7.18 -2.26
C TRP A 126 8.27 -8.02 -1.06
N ALA A 127 8.41 -7.48 0.17
CA ALA A 127 7.96 -8.17 1.36
C ALA A 127 6.43 -8.34 1.45
N ASN A 128 5.62 -7.65 0.64
CA ASN A 128 4.17 -7.89 0.57
C ASN A 128 3.82 -9.38 0.31
N TRP A 129 4.67 -10.13 -0.38
CA TRP A 129 4.52 -11.58 -0.56
C TRP A 129 4.72 -12.39 0.73
N LEU A 130 5.43 -11.84 1.69
CA LEU A 130 5.77 -12.46 2.98
C LEU A 130 4.96 -11.87 4.15
N LEU A 131 4.29 -10.74 3.97
CA LEU A 131 3.49 -10.09 5.01
C LEU A 131 2.07 -10.69 5.03
N PRO A 132 1.67 -11.46 6.07
CA PRO A 132 0.35 -12.09 6.08
C PRO A 132 -0.81 -11.10 6.00
N THR A 133 -0.63 -9.87 6.47
CA THR A 133 -1.67 -8.83 6.36
C THR A 133 -1.83 -8.28 4.94
N SER A 134 -0.88 -8.53 4.03
CA SER A 134 -0.94 -8.10 2.62
C SER A 134 -1.50 -9.17 1.68
N TRP A 135 -1.50 -10.45 2.10
CA TRP A 135 -1.80 -11.58 1.23
C TRP A 135 -3.16 -11.54 0.56
N LEU A 136 -4.20 -11.00 1.22
CA LEU A 136 -5.52 -10.90 0.60
C LEU A 136 -5.45 -10.10 -0.70
N ILE A 137 -4.85 -8.92 -0.65
CA ILE A 137 -4.77 -8.00 -1.78
C ILE A 137 -3.75 -8.48 -2.81
N VAL A 138 -2.59 -9.00 -2.36
CA VAL A 138 -1.59 -9.59 -3.27
C VAL A 138 -2.17 -10.78 -4.05
N LEU A 139 -2.92 -11.67 -3.38
CA LEU A 139 -3.56 -12.80 -4.03
C LEU A 139 -4.62 -12.35 -5.04
N LEU A 140 -5.46 -11.38 -4.70
CA LEU A 140 -6.44 -10.82 -5.63
C LEU A 140 -5.77 -10.22 -6.87
N GLY A 141 -4.71 -9.42 -6.67
CA GLY A 141 -3.93 -8.86 -7.77
C GLY A 141 -3.27 -9.92 -8.64
N PHE A 142 -2.71 -10.96 -8.03
CA PHE A 142 -2.12 -12.09 -8.75
C PHE A 142 -3.15 -12.86 -9.59
N LEU A 143 -4.35 -13.11 -9.03
CA LEU A 143 -5.45 -13.73 -9.76
C LEU A 143 -5.90 -12.87 -10.93
N PHE A 144 -6.02 -11.56 -10.74
CA PHE A 144 -6.34 -10.62 -11.81
C PHE A 144 -5.28 -10.61 -12.91
N TRP A 145 -4.01 -10.66 -12.52
CA TRP A 145 -2.89 -10.74 -13.45
C TRP A 145 -2.93 -12.04 -14.28
N ILE A 146 -3.18 -13.19 -13.65
CA ILE A 146 -3.39 -14.47 -14.35
C ILE A 146 -4.57 -14.36 -15.32
N VAL A 147 -5.72 -13.86 -14.86
CA VAL A 147 -6.94 -13.73 -15.69
C VAL A 147 -6.68 -12.83 -16.90
N SER A 148 -5.96 -11.72 -16.73
CA SER A 148 -5.53 -10.87 -17.85
C SER A 148 -4.59 -11.60 -18.81
N GLY A 149 -3.63 -12.38 -18.30
CA GLY A 149 -2.72 -13.18 -19.11
C GLY A 149 -3.44 -14.26 -19.93
N LEU A 150 -4.38 -14.98 -19.31
CA LEU A 150 -5.23 -15.96 -19.98
C LEU A 150 -6.14 -15.26 -21.01
N GLY A 151 -6.72 -14.11 -20.65
CA GLY A 151 -7.47 -13.27 -21.56
C GLY A 151 -6.64 -12.89 -22.79
N HIS A 152 -5.38 -12.47 -22.59
CA HIS A 152 -4.48 -12.16 -23.69
C HIS A 152 -4.19 -13.37 -24.58
N LEU A 153 -3.88 -14.51 -23.99
CA LEU A 153 -3.61 -15.74 -24.73
C LEU A 153 -4.83 -16.19 -25.56
N PHE A 154 -5.97 -16.38 -24.91
CA PHE A 154 -7.14 -16.94 -25.59
C PHE A 154 -7.91 -15.89 -26.40
N GLY A 155 -8.09 -14.69 -25.85
CA GLY A 155 -8.86 -13.61 -26.48
C GLY A 155 -8.12 -12.85 -27.57
N TYR A 156 -6.82 -12.55 -27.39
CA TYR A 156 -6.04 -11.79 -28.37
C TYR A 156 -5.18 -12.68 -29.28
N VAL A 157 -4.34 -13.56 -28.73
CA VAL A 157 -3.43 -14.37 -29.56
C VAL A 157 -4.21 -15.35 -30.44
N ILE A 158 -5.20 -16.04 -29.87
CA ILE A 158 -6.05 -16.99 -30.61
C ILE A 158 -7.27 -16.28 -31.23
N GLY A 159 -8.05 -15.56 -30.41
CA GLY A 159 -9.31 -14.93 -30.83
C GLY A 159 -9.19 -13.61 -31.60
N ARG A 160 -8.01 -12.99 -31.65
CA ARG A 160 -7.72 -11.72 -32.35
C ARG A 160 -8.53 -10.50 -31.87
N SER A 161 -9.08 -10.55 -30.67
CA SER A 161 -9.79 -9.41 -30.07
C SER A 161 -8.82 -8.45 -29.36
N ASN A 162 -8.77 -7.21 -29.82
CA ASN A 162 -7.94 -6.15 -29.22
C ASN A 162 -8.33 -5.81 -27.79
N TYR A 163 -9.57 -6.13 -27.37
CA TYR A 163 -10.03 -5.92 -26.00
C TYR A 163 -9.22 -6.72 -24.98
N PHE A 164 -8.63 -7.85 -25.37
CA PHE A 164 -7.80 -8.66 -24.47
C PHE A 164 -6.30 -8.40 -24.64
N ARG A 165 -5.91 -7.43 -25.47
CA ARG A 165 -4.50 -7.18 -25.75
C ARG A 165 -3.83 -6.51 -24.55
N ILE A 166 -2.91 -7.24 -23.90
CA ILE A 166 -1.86 -6.64 -23.07
C ILE A 166 -0.90 -5.94 -24.03
N GLN A 167 -0.75 -4.63 -23.84
CA GLN A 167 0.09 -3.78 -24.68
C GLN A 167 1.53 -3.75 -24.14
N MET A 168 1.67 -3.70 -22.82
CA MET A 168 2.97 -3.71 -22.15
C MET A 168 2.87 -4.35 -20.77
N MET A 169 3.98 -4.94 -20.32
CA MET A 169 4.20 -5.34 -18.94
C MET A 169 5.55 -4.81 -18.48
N ARG A 170 5.62 -4.27 -17.26
CA ARG A 170 6.84 -3.74 -16.66
C ARG A 170 6.90 -4.14 -15.19
N ALA A 171 8.07 -4.56 -14.72
CA ALA A 171 8.34 -4.68 -13.30
C ALA A 171 9.05 -3.41 -12.84
N ASP A 172 8.51 -2.75 -11.81
CA ASP A 172 9.24 -1.77 -11.03
C ASP A 172 9.90 -2.47 -9.85
N TRP A 173 11.21 -2.65 -9.95
CA TRP A 173 12.00 -3.30 -8.92
C TRP A 173 12.14 -2.47 -7.65
N LYS A 174 12.01 -1.14 -7.76
CA LYS A 174 12.12 -0.21 -6.63
C LYS A 174 10.97 -0.40 -5.63
N THR A 175 9.79 -0.77 -6.07
CA THR A 175 8.63 -1.00 -5.19
C THR A 175 8.07 -2.42 -5.26
N GLY A 176 8.65 -3.28 -6.08
CA GLY A 176 8.16 -4.64 -6.29
C GLY A 176 6.79 -4.69 -6.96
N THR A 177 6.48 -3.70 -7.82
CA THR A 177 5.19 -3.57 -8.49
C THR A 177 5.25 -4.07 -9.93
N PHE A 178 4.30 -4.92 -10.33
CA PHE A 178 4.13 -5.36 -11.71
C PHE A 178 3.03 -4.56 -12.40
N PHE A 179 3.42 -3.75 -13.36
CA PHE A 179 2.51 -2.98 -14.20
C PHE A 179 2.08 -3.79 -15.41
N THR A 180 0.78 -3.82 -15.67
CA THR A 180 0.18 -4.40 -16.87
C THR A 180 -0.69 -3.35 -17.54
N ARG A 181 -0.32 -2.94 -18.76
CA ARG A 181 -1.10 -2.00 -19.56
C ARG A 181 -2.01 -2.75 -20.53
N GLY A 182 -3.30 -2.44 -20.47
CA GLY A 182 -4.34 -3.15 -21.20
C GLY A 182 -4.54 -4.59 -20.72
N GLY A 183 -5.22 -5.39 -21.54
CA GLY A 183 -5.71 -6.70 -21.13
C GLY A 183 -7.06 -6.62 -20.41
N LEU A 184 -7.66 -7.77 -20.15
CA LEU A 184 -9.04 -7.88 -19.66
C LEU A 184 -9.31 -7.03 -18.41
N ILE A 185 -8.48 -7.19 -17.38
CA ILE A 185 -8.73 -6.53 -16.09
C ILE A 185 -8.57 -5.01 -16.19
N ALA A 186 -7.53 -4.54 -16.86
CA ALA A 186 -7.35 -3.10 -17.08
C ALA A 186 -8.54 -2.51 -17.85
N ASN A 187 -9.01 -3.20 -18.89
CA ASN A 187 -10.10 -2.73 -19.75
C ASN A 187 -11.50 -2.94 -19.16
N LEU A 188 -11.62 -3.60 -18.00
CA LEU A 188 -12.85 -3.68 -17.21
C LEU A 188 -12.98 -2.51 -16.24
N ASN A 189 -11.93 -1.70 -16.06
CA ASN A 189 -11.99 -0.52 -15.22
C ASN A 189 -12.96 0.52 -15.82
N PRO A 190 -14.08 0.84 -15.16
CA PRO A 190 -15.05 1.79 -15.70
C PRO A 190 -14.59 3.25 -15.61
N ILE A 191 -13.51 3.53 -14.85
CA ILE A 191 -13.00 4.88 -14.58
C ILE A 191 -11.88 5.26 -15.57
N ASP A 192 -11.49 4.34 -16.47
CA ASP A 192 -10.47 4.57 -17.52
C ASP A 192 -9.11 5.07 -16.98
N THR A 193 -8.77 4.63 -15.76
CA THR A 193 -7.56 5.03 -15.02
C THR A 193 -6.67 3.82 -14.70
N ALA A 194 -5.53 4.07 -14.06
CA ALA A 194 -4.75 3.03 -13.40
C ALA A 194 -5.37 2.67 -12.04
N PHE A 195 -5.11 1.45 -11.58
CA PHE A 195 -5.38 1.06 -10.20
C PHE A 195 -4.41 -0.02 -9.72
N ASN A 196 -4.13 -0.01 -8.43
CA ASN A 196 -3.29 -0.99 -7.76
C ASN A 196 -4.11 -2.06 -6.99
N MET A 197 -3.71 -3.31 -7.16
CA MET A 197 -4.14 -4.45 -6.35
C MET A 197 -2.91 -5.20 -5.82
N GLY A 198 -2.30 -4.63 -4.79
CA GLY A 198 -1.14 -5.20 -4.11
C GLY A 198 0.14 -4.98 -4.88
N THR A 199 0.85 -6.03 -5.26
CA THR A 199 2.07 -5.90 -6.08
C THR A 199 1.76 -5.84 -7.58
N PHE A 200 0.50 -5.61 -7.96
CA PHE A 200 0.05 -5.59 -9.36
C PHE A 200 -0.74 -4.32 -9.62
N ALA A 201 -0.33 -3.56 -10.62
CA ALA A 201 -1.03 -2.37 -11.07
C ALA A 201 -1.51 -2.56 -12.51
N PHE A 202 -2.75 -2.17 -12.76
CA PHE A 202 -3.42 -2.33 -14.05
C PHE A 202 -3.70 -0.95 -14.62
N VAL A 203 -3.14 -0.68 -15.80
CA VAL A 203 -3.23 0.63 -16.47
C VAL A 203 -4.10 0.48 -17.70
N ASP A 204 -5.12 1.33 -17.84
CA ASP A 204 -6.05 1.28 -18.96
C ASP A 204 -5.33 1.35 -20.33
N ALA A 205 -5.88 0.63 -21.33
CA ALA A 205 -5.37 0.59 -22.70
C ALA A 205 -5.72 1.83 -23.53
N LYS A 206 -6.62 2.71 -23.04
CA LYS A 206 -7.24 3.77 -23.82
C LYS A 206 -6.21 4.78 -24.33
N PRO A 207 -6.46 5.32 -25.53
CA PRO A 207 -5.44 5.85 -26.41
C PRO A 207 -5.45 7.39 -26.44
N HIS A 208 -5.95 8.04 -25.39
CA HIS A 208 -6.06 9.51 -25.40
C HIS A 208 -4.70 10.19 -25.54
N LEU A 209 -3.62 9.45 -25.28
CA LEU A 209 -2.25 9.87 -25.52
C LEU A 209 -1.49 8.73 -26.24
N PRO A 210 -0.70 9.04 -27.28
CA PRO A 210 0.29 8.13 -27.83
C PRO A 210 1.11 7.44 -26.71
N PRO A 211 1.56 6.18 -26.88
CA PRO A 211 2.36 5.47 -25.87
C PRO A 211 3.62 6.22 -25.41
N GLU A 212 4.11 7.14 -26.26
CA GLU A 212 5.28 7.99 -26.05
C GLU A 212 4.94 9.35 -25.42
N GLU A 213 3.66 9.72 -25.35
CA GLU A 213 3.14 11.01 -24.87
C GLU A 213 2.28 10.90 -23.59
N SER A 214 2.28 9.75 -22.88
CA SER A 214 1.77 9.67 -21.50
C SER A 214 2.97 9.59 -20.55
N PRO A 215 3.72 10.69 -20.33
CA PRO A 215 5.13 10.60 -20.00
C PRO A 215 5.38 10.17 -18.55
N GLU A 216 4.38 10.26 -17.66
CA GLU A 216 4.46 9.75 -16.30
C GLU A 216 3.15 9.01 -16.01
N TRP A 217 3.19 7.70 -16.18
CA TRP A 217 2.08 6.74 -16.05
C TRP A 217 1.48 6.66 -14.62
N HIS A 218 1.56 7.71 -13.80
CA HIS A 218 1.30 7.62 -12.36
C HIS A 218 1.93 6.35 -11.75
N LEU A 219 3.00 5.80 -12.35
CA LEU A 219 3.50 4.47 -11.95
C LEU A 219 4.06 4.56 -10.57
N GLU A 220 4.75 5.66 -10.31
CA GLU A 220 5.31 5.95 -9.01
C GLU A 220 4.16 6.19 -8.01
N HIS A 221 3.08 6.89 -8.38
CA HIS A 221 1.87 6.95 -7.56
C HIS A 221 1.30 5.54 -7.24
N GLU A 222 1.03 4.73 -8.26
CA GLU A 222 0.49 3.37 -8.13
C GLU A 222 1.43 2.41 -7.40
N ALA A 223 2.74 2.63 -7.51
CA ALA A 223 3.77 1.95 -6.74
C ALA A 223 3.75 2.40 -5.26
N GLY A 224 3.40 3.66 -5.01
CA GLY A 224 3.12 4.19 -3.67
C GLY A 224 2.00 3.42 -2.98
N HIS A 225 0.97 2.97 -3.70
CA HIS A 225 -0.06 2.08 -3.16
C HIS A 225 0.49 0.70 -2.74
N THR A 226 1.44 0.13 -3.49
CA THR A 226 2.15 -1.10 -3.09
C THR A 226 2.92 -0.92 -1.78
N LEU A 227 3.57 0.23 -1.61
CA LEU A 227 4.29 0.58 -0.37
C LEU A 227 3.32 0.82 0.79
N ASN A 228 2.18 1.48 0.53
CA ASN A 228 1.10 1.64 1.50
C ASN A 228 0.58 0.28 1.98
N LEU A 229 0.40 -0.70 1.08
CA LEU A 229 0.00 -2.05 1.48
C LEU A 229 1.01 -2.68 2.45
N GLY A 230 2.31 -2.55 2.20
CA GLY A 230 3.35 -3.09 3.07
C GLY A 230 3.40 -2.41 4.45
N ALA A 231 3.14 -1.09 4.49
CA ALA A 231 3.15 -0.31 5.72
C ALA A 231 1.87 -0.47 6.55
N PHE A 232 0.70 -0.52 5.90
CA PHE A 232 -0.61 -0.43 6.57
C PHE A 232 -1.49 -1.70 6.46
N GLY A 233 -1.21 -2.60 5.50
CA GLY A 233 -1.91 -3.87 5.33
C GLY A 233 -3.22 -3.79 4.54
N SER A 234 -3.81 -4.97 4.25
CA SER A 234 -4.96 -5.10 3.34
C SER A 234 -6.21 -4.33 3.76
N ILE A 235 -6.48 -4.23 5.07
CA ILE A 235 -7.68 -3.54 5.56
C ILE A 235 -7.59 -2.05 5.24
N PHE A 236 -6.43 -1.43 5.44
CA PHE A 236 -6.19 -0.05 5.07
C PHE A 236 -6.35 0.16 3.57
N HIS A 237 -5.77 -0.73 2.75
CA HIS A 237 -5.86 -0.69 1.29
C HIS A 237 -7.32 -0.70 0.81
N LEU A 238 -8.16 -1.58 1.37
CA LEU A 238 -9.57 -1.68 1.03
C LEU A 238 -10.37 -0.45 1.46
N ILE A 239 -10.10 0.10 2.66
CA ILE A 239 -10.75 1.33 3.12
C ILE A 239 -10.38 2.49 2.19
N GLY A 240 -9.11 2.58 1.79
CA GLY A 240 -8.64 3.57 0.83
C GLY A 240 -9.36 3.51 -0.51
N ALA A 241 -9.46 2.31 -1.09
CA ALA A 241 -10.19 2.12 -2.34
C ALA A 241 -11.69 2.52 -2.22
N ILE A 242 -12.32 2.28 -1.07
CA ILE A 242 -13.70 2.72 -0.81
C ILE A 242 -13.78 4.24 -0.66
N ASP A 243 -12.87 4.85 0.09
CA ASP A 243 -12.83 6.31 0.32
C ASP A 243 -12.71 7.04 -1.02
N GLU A 244 -11.73 6.61 -1.83
CA GLU A 244 -11.45 7.14 -3.17
C GLU A 244 -12.65 6.99 -4.12
N ASN A 245 -13.14 5.75 -4.30
CA ASN A 245 -14.04 5.41 -5.42
C ASN A 245 -15.53 5.44 -5.08
N VAL A 246 -15.90 5.26 -3.80
CA VAL A 246 -17.30 5.08 -3.38
C VAL A 246 -17.81 6.29 -2.60
N THR A 247 -16.97 6.86 -1.73
CA THR A 247 -17.40 8.00 -0.88
C THR A 247 -17.14 9.37 -1.52
N GLY A 248 -16.44 9.40 -2.65
CA GLY A 248 -16.15 10.61 -3.41
C GLY A 248 -14.89 11.35 -2.94
N GLY A 249 -13.98 10.67 -2.23
CA GLY A 249 -12.71 11.24 -1.81
C GLY A 249 -11.77 11.51 -2.99
N GLY A 250 -11.76 10.65 -4.01
CA GLY A 250 -10.82 10.75 -5.14
C GLY A 250 -9.38 11.01 -4.67
N HIS A 251 -8.67 11.94 -5.31
CA HIS A 251 -7.30 12.35 -4.97
C HIS A 251 -7.11 12.91 -3.54
N GLU A 252 -8.19 13.25 -2.85
CA GLU A 252 -8.15 13.78 -1.48
C GLU A 252 -8.16 12.67 -0.42
N ALA A 253 -8.47 11.43 -0.82
CA ALA A 253 -8.48 10.30 0.10
C ALA A 253 -7.10 10.07 0.72
N PHE A 254 -7.08 9.65 1.99
CA PHE A 254 -5.83 9.54 2.75
C PHE A 254 -4.83 8.56 2.11
N SER A 255 -5.31 7.47 1.52
CA SER A 255 -4.48 6.51 0.76
C SER A 255 -3.87 7.14 -0.48
N GLU A 256 -4.64 7.93 -1.24
CA GLU A 256 -4.17 8.63 -2.44
C GLU A 256 -3.10 9.64 -2.08
N ARG A 257 -3.32 10.45 -1.03
CA ARG A 257 -2.32 11.45 -0.59
C ARG A 257 -1.00 10.83 -0.13
N LEU A 258 -1.04 9.61 0.43
CA LEU A 258 0.17 8.87 0.76
C LEU A 258 0.86 8.36 -0.50
N ALA A 259 0.12 7.77 -1.44
CA ALA A 259 0.64 7.26 -2.70
C ALA A 259 1.25 8.36 -3.59
N GLU A 260 0.58 9.52 -3.62
CA GLU A 260 1.02 10.74 -4.31
C GLU A 260 2.40 11.20 -3.84
N SER A 261 2.75 10.95 -2.57
CA SER A 261 4.09 11.26 -2.08
C SER A 261 5.20 10.41 -2.69
N ASN A 262 4.89 9.36 -3.45
CA ASN A 262 5.88 8.61 -4.22
C ASN A 262 6.02 9.13 -5.65
N ASP A 263 5.10 9.95 -6.15
CA ASP A 263 5.12 10.43 -7.54
C ASP A 263 6.14 11.58 -7.71
N PRO A 264 7.17 11.42 -8.57
CA PRO A 264 8.16 12.46 -8.80
C PRO A 264 7.58 13.67 -9.55
N ALA A 265 6.45 13.51 -10.24
CA ALA A 265 5.73 14.57 -10.95
C ALA A 265 5.07 15.56 -9.99
N THR A 266 4.72 15.10 -8.79
CA THR A 266 4.07 15.92 -7.77
C THR A 266 5.05 16.93 -7.19
N THR A 267 4.66 18.20 -7.19
CA THR A 267 5.50 19.24 -6.60
C THR A 267 5.54 19.06 -5.09
N LEU A 268 6.67 19.40 -4.45
CA LEU A 268 6.80 19.32 -2.99
C LEU A 268 5.75 20.16 -2.24
N ALA A 269 5.16 21.17 -2.89
CA ALA A 269 4.10 21.99 -2.32
C ALA A 269 2.75 21.24 -2.28
N ASP A 270 2.55 20.25 -3.16
CA ASP A 270 1.32 19.48 -3.29
C ASP A 270 1.37 18.17 -2.48
N ILE A 271 2.56 17.73 -2.05
CA ILE A 271 2.73 16.57 -1.16
C ILE A 271 2.27 16.94 0.25
N ILE A 272 1.00 16.66 0.56
CA ILE A 272 0.44 16.90 1.90
C ILE A 272 1.12 16.01 2.96
N ILE A 273 1.46 14.77 2.60
CA ILE A 273 2.06 13.78 3.50
C ILE A 273 3.33 13.21 2.89
N PRO A 274 4.52 13.73 3.22
CA PRO A 274 5.78 13.23 2.67
C PRO A 274 6.16 11.90 3.34
N MET A 275 5.64 10.79 2.83
CA MET A 275 5.97 9.44 3.32
C MET A 275 7.03 8.78 2.45
N TRP A 276 6.86 8.81 1.12
CA TRP A 276 7.72 8.08 0.18
C TRP A 276 8.74 8.97 -0.55
N ALA A 277 8.55 10.28 -0.55
CA ALA A 277 9.52 11.26 -1.03
C ALA A 277 10.03 12.19 0.09
N PRO A 278 11.24 12.76 -0.08
CA PRO A 278 11.77 13.76 0.83
C PRO A 278 10.78 14.93 0.95
N GLY A 279 10.53 15.39 2.18
CA GLY A 279 9.65 16.53 2.42
C GLY A 279 10.23 17.87 1.92
N PRO A 280 9.44 18.96 1.97
CA PRO A 280 9.84 20.28 1.44
C PRO A 280 11.13 20.85 2.05
N SER A 281 11.49 20.41 3.27
CA SER A 281 12.68 20.86 4.00
C SER A 281 13.95 20.06 3.66
N SER A 282 13.83 18.97 2.90
CA SER A 282 14.96 18.19 2.41
C SER A 282 15.16 18.49 0.93
N THR A 283 16.20 19.26 0.61
CA THR A 283 16.69 19.42 -0.75
C THR A 283 17.01 18.03 -1.33
N ARG A 284 16.30 17.62 -2.40
CA ARG A 284 16.76 16.51 -3.25
C ARG A 284 18.15 16.90 -3.75
N GLN A 285 19.18 16.26 -3.22
CA GLN A 285 20.51 16.34 -3.84
C GLN A 285 20.37 15.65 -5.20
N PRO A 286 20.66 16.34 -6.32
CA PRO A 286 20.71 15.66 -7.61
C PRO A 286 21.78 14.57 -7.54
N ILE A 287 21.41 13.37 -7.96
CA ILE A 287 22.31 12.23 -8.14
C ILE A 287 23.14 12.45 -9.41
#